data_AF-A0A537FHL0-F1
#
_entry.id   AF-A0A537FHL0-F1
#
_cell.length_a   1.000
_cell.length_b   1.000
_cell.length_c   1.000
_cell.angle_alpha   90.00
_cell.angle_beta   90.00
_cell.angle_gamma   90.00
#
_symmetry.space_group_name_H-M   'P 1'
#
loop_
_entity.id
_entity.type
_entity.pdbx_description
1 polymer ?
#
loop_
_entity_poly.entity_id
_entity_poly.type
_entity_poly.pdbx_seq_one_letter_code
_entity_poly.pdbx_strand_id
1 'polypeptide(L)'
;MPELTREELIEVVKHHRPTSLAFLKKSLDEENINIDDEKLLALIEQLKSEGRIKLSVKVPGSFKEYLADVWNTWWFYLAVIVALSELFFVISNAAAGAALFLRILFGLGMLGVIPGFLTVLIVFPGSQVNALEKIALSIFLSVLISITIGILLGLGPYFQASNNIILLTVYVVLADVAASYRSYDFLKRSRQLG
;
A
#
# COMPACT_ATOMS: atom_id res chain seq x y z
N MET A 1 7.00 -3.09 45.10
CA MET A 1 6.46 -2.53 43.84
C MET A 1 5.81 -3.69 43.12
N PRO A 2 4.49 -3.70 42.87
CA PRO A 2 3.84 -4.87 42.30
C PRO A 2 4.33 -5.04 40.85
N GLU A 3 4.93 -6.21 40.58
CA GLU A 3 5.30 -6.62 39.23
C GLU A 3 4.04 -7.01 38.47
N LEU A 4 3.80 -6.40 37.32
CA LEU A 4 2.62 -6.69 36.50
C LEU A 4 2.67 -8.16 36.06
N THR A 5 1.81 -8.97 36.65
CA THR A 5 1.81 -10.41 36.42
C THR A 5 1.05 -10.69 35.13
N ARG A 6 1.44 -11.74 34.38
CA ARG A 6 0.81 -12.13 33.10
C ARG A 6 -0.72 -12.18 33.15
N GLU A 7 -1.26 -12.48 34.33
CA GLU A 7 -2.69 -12.63 34.61
C GLU A 7 -3.42 -11.28 34.64
N GLU A 8 -2.80 -10.23 35.18
CA GLU A 8 -3.36 -8.87 35.22
C GLU A 8 -3.41 -8.26 33.81
N LEU A 9 -2.39 -8.48 32.98
CA LEU A 9 -2.39 -8.01 31.58
C LEU A 9 -3.52 -8.66 30.76
N ILE A 10 -3.78 -9.96 31.00
CA ILE A 10 -4.87 -10.69 30.33
C ILE A 10 -6.23 -10.18 30.79
N GLU A 11 -6.37 -9.83 32.07
CA GLU A 11 -7.60 -9.28 32.63
C GLU A 11 -7.90 -7.89 32.05
N VAL A 12 -6.91 -6.99 32.00
CA VAL A 12 -7.05 -5.65 31.39
C VAL A 12 -7.36 -5.73 29.89
N VAL A 13 -6.68 -6.61 29.15
CA VAL A 13 -6.96 -6.81 27.71
C VAL A 13 -8.36 -7.38 27.48
N LYS A 14 -8.84 -8.28 28.35
CA LYS A 14 -10.23 -8.80 28.29
C LYS A 14 -11.26 -7.72 28.63
N HIS A 15 -10.98 -6.89 29.63
CA HIS A 15 -11.94 -5.92 30.15
C HIS A 15 -12.05 -4.66 29.28
N HIS A 16 -10.94 -4.20 28.68
CA HIS A 16 -10.89 -2.94 27.93
C HIS A 16 -10.85 -3.08 26.40
N ARG A 17 -10.57 -4.27 25.84
CA ARG A 17 -10.42 -4.50 24.38
C ARG A 17 -9.69 -3.35 23.64
N PRO A 18 -8.48 -3.00 24.05
CA PRO A 18 -7.81 -1.80 23.59
C PRO A 18 -7.48 -1.89 22.10
N THR A 19 -7.81 -0.82 21.37
CA THR A 19 -7.71 -0.75 19.90
C THR A 19 -6.30 -0.36 19.41
N SER A 20 -5.40 0.01 20.33
CA SER A 20 -4.02 0.45 20.04
C SER A 20 -3.11 0.29 21.26
N LEU A 21 -1.81 0.06 21.03
CA LEU A 21 -0.76 -0.01 22.07
C LEU A 21 -0.71 1.26 22.92
N ALA A 22 -0.96 2.42 22.32
CA ALA A 22 -1.03 3.70 23.03
C ALA A 22 -2.23 3.79 23.98
N PHE A 23 -3.34 3.12 23.63
CA PHE A 23 -4.53 3.06 24.48
C PHE A 23 -4.36 2.03 25.61
N LEU A 24 -3.68 0.91 25.33
CA LEU A 24 -3.28 -0.06 26.34
C LEU A 24 -2.36 0.60 27.38
N LYS A 25 -1.35 1.37 26.94
CA LYS A 25 -0.44 2.11 27.84
C LYS A 25 -1.19 3.11 28.70
N LYS A 26 -2.13 3.86 28.11
CA LYS A 26 -2.94 4.84 28.85
C LYS A 26 -3.86 4.18 29.90
N SER A 27 -4.49 3.05 29.58
CA SER A 27 -5.31 2.30 30.55
C SER A 27 -4.47 1.67 31.66
N LEU A 28 -3.23 1.27 31.38
CA LEU A 28 -2.29 0.74 32.38
C LEU A 28 -1.69 1.82 33.28
N ASP A 29 -1.47 3.03 32.75
CA ASP A 29 -1.06 4.21 33.52
C ASP A 29 -2.19 4.68 34.47
N GLU A 30 -3.46 4.58 34.05
CA GLU A 30 -4.63 4.87 34.90
C GLU A 30 -4.80 3.88 36.06
N GLU A 31 -4.31 2.63 35.91
CA GLU A 31 -4.24 1.62 36.99
C GLU A 31 -2.92 1.65 37.79
N ASN A 32 -2.09 2.70 37.61
CA ASN A 32 -0.86 2.97 38.37
C ASN A 32 0.27 1.95 38.14
N ILE A 33 0.36 1.40 36.92
CA ILE A 33 1.42 0.44 36.56
C ILE A 33 2.32 1.02 35.46
N ASN A 34 3.41 1.65 35.88
CA ASN A 34 4.42 2.25 35.01
C ASN A 34 5.33 1.15 34.43
N ILE A 35 5.18 0.83 33.13
CA ILE A 35 6.00 -0.17 32.42
C ILE A 35 6.78 0.49 31.29
N ASP A 36 8.05 0.11 31.22
CA ASP A 36 8.99 0.44 30.17
C ASP A 36 8.58 -0.19 28.82
N ASP A 37 8.62 0.58 27.73
CA ASP A 37 8.05 0.21 26.43
C ASP A 37 8.65 -1.09 25.87
N GLU A 38 9.92 -1.37 26.17
CA GLU A 38 10.63 -2.57 25.75
C GLU A 38 10.09 -3.84 26.42
N LYS A 39 9.73 -3.76 27.71
CA LYS A 39 9.15 -4.89 28.46
C LYS A 39 7.71 -5.17 28.02
N LEU A 40 6.95 -4.12 27.70
CA LEU A 40 5.59 -4.25 27.17
C LEU A 40 5.60 -4.95 25.81
N LEU A 41 6.52 -4.56 24.92
CA LEU A 41 6.71 -5.18 23.61
C LEU A 41 7.10 -6.67 23.72
N ALA A 42 8.03 -7.01 24.60
CA ALA A 42 8.46 -8.40 24.82
C ALA A 42 7.31 -9.29 25.32
N LEU A 43 6.46 -8.79 26.22
CA LEU A 43 5.29 -9.51 26.72
C LEU A 43 4.23 -9.73 25.63
N ILE A 44 3.99 -8.72 24.77
CA ILE A 44 3.06 -8.83 23.65
C ILE A 44 3.57 -9.81 22.59
N GLU A 45 4.88 -9.83 22.31
CA GLU A 45 5.48 -10.83 21.43
C GLU A 45 5.39 -12.25 21.99
N GLN A 46 5.63 -12.44 23.29
CA GLN A 46 5.45 -13.74 23.94
C GLN A 46 3.98 -14.20 23.88
N LEU A 47 3.03 -13.33 24.21
CA LEU A 47 1.60 -13.64 24.15
C LEU A 47 1.07 -13.89 22.74
N LYS A 48 1.68 -13.25 21.73
CA LYS A 48 1.46 -13.54 20.30
C LYS A 48 2.01 -14.92 19.93
N SER A 49 3.22 -15.27 20.39
CA SER A 49 3.84 -16.57 20.13
C SER A 49 3.08 -17.74 20.76
N GLU A 50 2.42 -17.50 21.91
CA GLU A 50 1.56 -18.45 22.62
C GLU A 50 0.13 -18.52 22.04
N GLY A 51 -0.19 -17.74 21.00
CA GLY A 51 -1.49 -17.78 20.31
C GLY A 51 -2.66 -17.19 21.11
N ARG A 52 -2.40 -16.53 22.24
CA ARG A 52 -3.45 -15.99 23.14
C ARG A 52 -3.96 -14.61 22.73
N ILE A 53 -3.19 -13.87 21.93
CA ILE A 53 -3.57 -12.55 21.40
C ILE A 53 -3.33 -12.53 19.88
N LYS A 54 -4.41 -12.37 19.09
CA LYS A 54 -4.31 -12.01 17.66
C LYS A 54 -4.30 -10.49 17.56
N LEU A 55 -3.18 -9.89 17.15
CA LEU A 55 -3.19 -8.51 16.66
C LEU A 55 -4.04 -8.48 15.39
N SER A 56 -5.26 -7.97 15.47
CA SER A 56 -6.06 -7.69 14.30
C SER A 56 -5.65 -6.33 13.75
N VAL A 57 -5.13 -6.32 12.52
CA VAL A 57 -4.99 -5.08 11.75
C VAL A 57 -6.40 -4.51 11.58
N LYS A 58 -6.59 -3.20 11.84
CA LYS A 58 -7.88 -2.54 11.66
C LYS A 58 -8.32 -2.74 10.20
N VAL A 59 -9.30 -3.62 9.99
CA VAL A 59 -9.84 -3.88 8.65
C VAL A 59 -10.90 -2.83 8.37
N PRO A 60 -10.71 -1.95 7.37
CA PRO A 60 -11.65 -0.87 7.09
C PRO A 60 -13.04 -1.41 6.74
N GLY A 61 -14.09 -0.76 7.23
CA GLY A 61 -15.47 -1.18 7.01
C GLY A 61 -15.96 -0.93 5.58
N SER A 62 -15.36 0.03 4.88
CA SER A 62 -15.71 0.41 3.51
C SER A 62 -14.48 0.70 2.65
N PHE A 63 -14.62 0.64 1.32
CA PHE A 63 -13.55 0.99 0.38
C PHE A 63 -13.08 2.46 0.54
N LYS A 64 -13.99 3.37 0.87
CA LYS A 64 -13.64 4.77 1.16
C LYS A 64 -12.78 4.89 2.42
N GLU A 65 -13.11 4.13 3.46
CA GLU A 65 -12.32 4.10 4.69
C GLU A 65 -10.94 3.45 4.46
N TYR A 66 -10.85 2.47 3.56
CA TYR A 66 -9.58 1.90 3.12
C TYR A 66 -8.69 2.93 2.42
N LEU A 67 -9.25 3.71 1.48
CA LEU A 67 -8.52 4.79 0.80
C LEU A 67 -8.17 5.94 1.76
N ALA A 68 -9.01 6.22 2.76
CA ALA A 68 -8.72 7.24 3.76
C ALA A 68 -7.54 6.86 4.67
N ASP A 69 -7.23 5.57 4.79
CA ASP A 69 -6.04 5.09 5.48
C ASP A 69 -4.79 5.26 4.60
N VAL A 70 -4.23 6.47 4.65
CA VAL A 70 -3.05 6.87 3.89
C VAL A 70 -1.85 5.96 4.18
N TRP A 71 -1.72 5.39 5.38
CA TRP A 71 -0.61 4.51 5.70
C TRP A 71 -0.64 3.21 4.91
N ASN A 72 -1.84 2.67 4.69
CA ASN A 72 -2.02 1.44 3.93
C ASN A 72 -2.13 1.66 2.41
N THR A 73 -2.51 2.88 2.00
CA THR A 73 -2.77 3.24 0.60
C THR A 73 -1.83 4.31 0.05
N TRP A 74 -0.69 4.57 0.70
CA TRP A 74 0.27 5.58 0.25
C TRP A 74 0.72 5.39 -1.21
N TRP A 75 0.83 4.14 -1.65
CA TRP A 75 1.23 3.75 -2.99
C TRP A 75 0.18 4.17 -4.05
N PHE A 76 -1.10 4.18 -3.71
CA PHE A 76 -2.19 4.68 -4.57
C PHE A 76 -1.99 6.18 -4.83
N TYR A 77 -1.83 6.96 -3.75
CA TYR A 77 -1.59 8.40 -3.88
C TYR A 77 -0.31 8.72 -4.65
N LEU A 78 0.77 7.96 -4.41
CA LEU A 78 2.02 8.13 -5.15
C LEU A 78 1.81 7.85 -6.65
N ALA A 79 1.16 6.74 -7.01
CA ALA A 79 0.91 6.39 -8.40
C ALA A 79 0.09 7.48 -9.12
N VAL A 80 -0.98 7.97 -8.50
CA VAL A 80 -1.80 9.07 -9.05
C VAL A 80 -0.99 10.36 -9.18
N ILE A 81 -0.22 10.75 -8.17
CA ILE A 81 0.59 11.98 -8.20
C ILE A 81 1.61 11.90 -9.32
N VAL A 82 2.32 10.78 -9.46
CA VAL A 82 3.33 10.59 -10.51
C VAL A 82 2.67 10.60 -11.89
N ALA A 83 1.56 9.89 -12.07
CA ALA A 83 0.84 9.84 -13.34
C ALA A 83 0.33 11.22 -13.77
N LEU A 84 -0.29 11.98 -12.86
CA LEU A 84 -0.78 13.33 -13.15
C LEU A 84 0.35 14.33 -13.38
N SER A 85 1.45 14.22 -12.63
CA SER A 85 2.62 15.10 -12.80
C SER A 85 3.29 14.88 -14.14
N GLU A 86 3.44 13.61 -14.55
CA GLU A 86 3.99 13.24 -15.85
C GLU A 86 3.10 13.78 -16.97
N LEU A 87 1.78 13.56 -16.89
CA LEU A 87 0.82 14.07 -17.86
C LEU A 87 0.88 15.60 -17.97
N PHE A 88 0.97 16.29 -16.83
CA PHE A 88 1.12 17.74 -16.77
C PHE A 88 2.41 18.21 -17.46
N PHE A 89 3.55 17.55 -17.22
CA PHE A 89 4.82 17.92 -17.87
C PHE A 89 4.80 17.70 -19.38
N VAL A 90 4.07 16.69 -19.85
CA VAL A 90 3.94 16.40 -21.28
C VAL A 90 3.04 17.42 -21.96
N ILE A 91 1.90 17.78 -21.36
CA ILE A 91 0.97 18.77 -21.90
C ILE A 91 1.58 20.18 -21.88
N SER A 92 2.29 20.54 -20.81
CA SER A 92 2.96 21.84 -20.69
C SER A 92 4.22 21.96 -21.56
N ASN A 93 4.60 20.89 -22.26
CA ASN A 93 5.82 20.78 -23.03
C ASN A 93 7.06 21.23 -22.23
N ALA A 94 7.13 20.80 -20.97
CA ALA A 94 8.22 21.12 -20.07
C ALA A 94 9.53 20.52 -20.62
N ALA A 95 10.36 21.38 -21.22
CA ALA A 95 11.58 20.99 -21.94
C ALA A 95 12.86 21.64 -21.39
N ALA A 96 12.78 22.42 -20.31
CA ALA A 96 13.93 23.15 -19.77
C ALA A 96 14.04 23.06 -18.24
N GLY A 97 15.27 23.12 -17.74
CA GLY A 97 15.60 23.20 -16.31
C GLY A 97 15.16 21.98 -15.49
N ALA A 98 14.81 22.20 -14.23
CA ALA A 98 14.39 21.16 -13.29
C ALA A 98 13.16 20.36 -13.77
N ALA A 99 12.29 20.96 -14.59
CA ALA A 99 11.10 20.31 -15.10
C ALA A 99 11.42 19.17 -16.08
N LEU A 100 12.49 19.29 -16.88
CA LEU A 100 12.95 18.20 -17.74
C LEU A 100 13.44 17.01 -16.92
N PHE A 101 14.19 17.28 -15.84
CA PHE A 101 14.67 16.22 -14.95
C PHE A 101 13.51 15.48 -14.28
N LEU A 102 12.53 16.20 -13.72
CA LEU A 102 11.33 15.60 -13.13
C LEU A 102 10.52 14.80 -14.15
N ARG A 103 10.38 15.31 -15.38
CA ARG A 103 9.71 14.60 -16.47
C ARG A 103 10.39 13.27 -16.79
N ILE A 104 11.73 13.24 -16.87
CA ILE A 104 12.47 12.00 -17.12
C ILE A 104 12.30 11.03 -15.94
N LEU A 105 12.40 11.52 -14.70
CA LEU A 105 12.26 10.71 -13.50
C LEU A 105 10.87 10.06 -13.41
N PHE A 106 9.81 10.85 -13.58
CA PHE A 106 8.44 10.35 -13.56
C PHE A 106 8.12 9.47 -14.77
N GLY A 107 8.63 9.83 -15.95
CA GLY A 107 8.53 9.01 -17.16
C GLY A 107 9.17 7.63 -17.00
N LEU A 108 10.34 7.54 -16.36
CA LEU A 108 10.98 6.26 -16.04
C LEU A 108 10.14 5.42 -15.08
N GLY A 109 9.54 6.03 -14.06
CA GLY A 109 8.61 5.34 -13.17
C GLY A 109 7.39 4.81 -13.93
N MET A 110 6.78 5.65 -14.76
CA MET A 110 5.60 5.33 -15.56
C MET A 110 5.85 4.26 -16.62
N LEU A 111 7.02 4.24 -17.27
CA LEU A 111 7.33 3.23 -18.29
C LEU A 111 7.92 1.95 -17.69
N GLY A 112 8.68 2.06 -16.61
CA GLY A 112 9.53 0.99 -16.10
C GLY A 112 8.94 0.17 -14.96
N VAL A 113 8.09 0.74 -14.10
CA VAL A 113 7.70 0.06 -12.85
C VAL A 113 6.23 0.22 -12.50
N ILE A 114 5.66 1.43 -12.54
CA ILE A 114 4.34 1.72 -11.95
C ILE A 114 3.22 0.87 -12.57
N PRO A 115 3.03 0.83 -13.91
CA PRO A 115 1.97 0.04 -14.53
C PRO A 115 2.08 -1.44 -14.17
N GLY A 116 3.30 -1.99 -14.21
CA GLY A 116 3.54 -3.39 -13.90
C GLY A 116 3.32 -3.70 -12.42
N PHE A 117 3.78 -2.84 -11.51
CA PHE A 117 3.56 -2.98 -10.07
C PHE A 117 2.06 -3.02 -9.72
N LEU A 118 1.28 -2.07 -10.26
CA LEU A 118 -0.17 -2.04 -10.06
C LEU A 118 -0.83 -3.32 -10.61
N THR A 119 -0.35 -3.81 -11.74
CA THR A 119 -0.87 -5.05 -12.34
C THR A 119 -0.52 -6.26 -11.51
N VAL A 120 0.68 -6.32 -10.90
CA VAL A 120 1.04 -7.38 -9.96
C VAL A 120 0.13 -7.34 -8.74
N LEU A 121 -0.16 -6.17 -8.19
CA LEU A 121 -1.13 -6.01 -7.09
C LEU A 121 -2.54 -6.47 -7.49
N ILE A 122 -2.94 -6.18 -8.74
CA ILE A 122 -4.19 -6.70 -9.30
C ILE A 122 -4.12 -8.20 -9.46
N VAL A 123 -3.06 -8.83 -9.96
CA VAL A 123 -3.11 -10.27 -10.28
C VAL A 123 -2.87 -11.13 -9.05
N PHE A 124 -1.98 -10.69 -8.16
CA PHE A 124 -1.49 -11.42 -6.99
C PHE A 124 -1.65 -10.59 -5.70
N PRO A 125 -2.88 -10.42 -5.18
CA PRO A 125 -3.10 -9.72 -3.92
C PRO A 125 -2.50 -10.53 -2.76
N GLY A 126 -1.69 -9.89 -1.92
CA GLY A 126 -1.12 -10.49 -0.70
C GLY A 126 0.28 -11.07 -0.86
N SER A 127 0.62 -12.05 -0.02
CA SER A 127 1.97 -12.64 0.12
C SER A 127 2.21 -13.89 -0.74
N GLN A 128 1.43 -14.08 -1.81
CA GLN A 128 1.54 -15.27 -2.66
C GLN A 128 2.85 -15.32 -3.46
N VAL A 129 3.48 -14.16 -3.64
CA VAL A 129 4.66 -13.97 -4.48
C VAL A 129 5.77 -13.35 -3.63
N ASN A 130 6.98 -13.88 -3.76
CA ASN A 130 8.13 -13.37 -3.01
C ASN A 130 8.51 -11.96 -3.47
N ALA A 131 9.19 -11.17 -2.63
CA ALA A 131 9.52 -9.78 -2.92
C ALA A 131 10.34 -9.62 -4.23
N LEU A 132 11.35 -10.49 -4.43
CA LEU A 132 12.16 -10.48 -5.65
C LEU A 132 11.34 -10.79 -6.90
N GLU A 133 10.44 -11.77 -6.80
CA GLU A 133 9.58 -12.17 -7.91
C GLU A 133 8.57 -11.07 -8.24
N LYS A 134 8.01 -10.39 -7.24
CA LYS A 134 7.16 -9.20 -7.45
C LYS A 134 7.90 -8.10 -8.20
N ILE A 135 9.15 -7.82 -7.85
CA ILE A 135 9.96 -6.80 -8.53
C ILE A 135 10.19 -7.20 -9.99
N ALA A 136 10.64 -8.45 -10.23
CA ALA A 136 10.88 -8.96 -11.58
C ALA A 136 9.60 -8.92 -12.43
N LEU A 137 8.47 -9.39 -11.88
CA LEU A 137 7.16 -9.33 -12.53
C LEU A 137 6.73 -7.89 -12.80
N SER A 138 6.95 -6.97 -11.87
CA SER A 138 6.58 -5.55 -12.05
C SER A 138 7.33 -4.94 -13.23
N ILE A 139 8.64 -5.17 -13.34
CA ILE A 139 9.44 -4.66 -14.46
C ILE A 139 8.99 -5.31 -15.77
N PHE A 140 8.88 -6.65 -15.79
CA PHE A 140 8.46 -7.40 -16.97
C PHE A 140 7.10 -6.93 -17.49
N LEU A 141 6.13 -6.80 -16.57
CA LEU A 141 4.76 -6.46 -16.90
C LEU A 141 4.64 -4.99 -17.32
N SER A 142 5.43 -4.08 -16.73
CA SER A 142 5.51 -2.68 -17.18
C SER A 142 6.00 -2.58 -18.62
N VAL A 143 7.06 -3.31 -18.98
CA VAL A 143 7.58 -3.37 -20.35
C VAL A 143 6.52 -3.96 -21.30
N LEU A 144 5.85 -5.04 -20.89
CA LEU A 144 4.79 -5.67 -21.67
C LEU A 144 3.63 -4.69 -21.95
N ILE A 145 3.18 -3.95 -20.94
CA ILE A 145 2.12 -2.94 -21.05
C ILE A 145 2.57 -1.82 -22.00
N SER A 146 3.80 -1.33 -21.85
CA SER A 146 4.34 -0.29 -22.73
C SER A 146 4.40 -0.74 -24.20
N ILE A 147 4.84 -1.98 -24.47
CA ILE A 147 4.84 -2.54 -25.82
C ILE A 147 3.42 -2.67 -26.35
N THR A 148 2.49 -3.17 -25.52
CA THR A 148 1.08 -3.34 -25.91
C THR A 148 0.43 -2.01 -26.30
N ILE A 149 0.63 -0.95 -25.50
CA ILE A 149 0.13 0.39 -25.80
C ILE A 149 0.80 0.94 -27.08
N GLY A 150 2.11 0.72 -27.25
CA GLY A 150 2.84 1.12 -28.45
C GLY A 150 2.30 0.45 -29.71
N ILE A 151 2.03 -0.85 -29.67
CA ILE A 151 1.40 -1.59 -30.77
C ILE A 151 0.00 -1.03 -31.04
N LEU A 152 -0.82 -0.84 -30.00
CA LEU A 152 -2.19 -0.34 -30.14
C LEU A 152 -2.23 1.05 -30.80
N LEU A 153 -1.30 1.94 -30.43
CA LEU A 153 -1.16 3.25 -31.08
C LEU A 153 -0.58 3.16 -32.49
N GLY A 154 0.32 2.21 -32.73
CA GLY A 154 0.95 1.97 -34.03
C GLY A 154 0.01 1.34 -35.07
N LEU A 155 -1.12 0.78 -34.65
CA LEU A 155 -2.19 0.33 -35.55
C LEU A 155 -2.93 1.49 -36.23
N GLY A 156 -2.78 2.73 -35.74
CA GLY A 156 -3.37 3.93 -36.33
C GLY A 156 -2.35 5.07 -36.51
N PRO A 157 -2.78 6.25 -36.99
CA PRO A 157 -1.92 7.43 -37.13
C PRO A 157 -1.58 8.11 -35.78
N TYR A 158 -1.89 7.46 -34.66
CA TYR A 158 -1.81 8.03 -33.32
C TYR A 158 -0.50 7.73 -32.59
N PHE A 159 0.51 7.18 -33.30
CA PHE A 159 1.84 6.88 -32.76
C PHE A 159 2.63 8.17 -32.47
N GLN A 160 2.20 8.90 -31.43
CA GLN A 160 2.83 10.10 -30.90
C GLN A 160 3.13 9.88 -29.43
N ALA A 161 4.24 10.45 -28.95
CA ALA A 161 4.67 10.31 -27.56
C ALA A 161 3.62 10.83 -26.55
N SER A 162 2.92 11.92 -26.90
CA SER A 162 1.82 12.48 -26.10
C SER A 162 0.66 11.49 -25.94
N ASN A 163 0.25 10.82 -27.02
CA ASN A 163 -0.85 9.84 -27.00
C ASN A 163 -0.49 8.60 -26.17
N ASN A 164 0.77 8.15 -26.24
CA ASN A 164 1.27 7.05 -25.41
C ASN A 164 1.12 7.37 -23.92
N ILE A 165 1.59 8.55 -23.54
CA ILE A 165 1.53 9.03 -22.17
C ILE A 165 0.09 9.16 -21.66
N ILE A 166 -0.82 9.68 -22.48
CA ILE A 166 -2.24 9.78 -22.13
C ILE A 166 -2.82 8.39 -21.86
N LEU A 167 -2.60 7.42 -22.76
CA LEU A 167 -3.10 6.05 -22.59
C LEU A 167 -2.49 5.37 -21.37
N LEU A 168 -1.19 5.55 -21.15
CA LEU A 168 -0.48 4.98 -20.01
C LEU A 168 -0.99 5.56 -18.69
N THR A 169 -1.29 6.87 -18.67
CA THR A 169 -1.90 7.54 -17.51
C THR A 169 -3.30 6.98 -17.23
N VAL A 170 -4.14 6.85 -18.26
CA VAL A 170 -5.47 6.24 -18.11
C VAL A 170 -5.36 4.81 -17.58
N TYR A 171 -4.44 4.03 -18.14
CA TYR A 171 -4.18 2.67 -17.68
C TYR A 171 -3.76 2.65 -16.20
N VAL A 172 -2.80 3.48 -15.80
CA VAL A 172 -2.31 3.55 -14.42
C VAL A 172 -3.44 3.91 -13.46
N VAL A 173 -4.26 4.92 -13.78
CA VAL A 173 -5.38 5.32 -12.91
C VAL A 173 -6.39 4.18 -12.76
N LEU A 174 -6.76 3.51 -13.85
CA LEU A 174 -7.70 2.37 -13.79
C LEU A 174 -7.10 1.19 -13.03
N ALA A 175 -5.83 0.87 -13.28
CA ALA A 175 -5.12 -0.20 -12.61
C ALA A 175 -4.95 0.09 -11.12
N ASP A 176 -4.71 1.34 -10.73
CA ASP A 176 -4.53 1.74 -9.35
C ASP A 176 -5.82 1.60 -8.52
N VAL A 177 -6.95 2.01 -9.11
CA VAL A 177 -8.28 1.78 -8.52
C VAL A 177 -8.58 0.28 -8.39
N ALA A 178 -8.30 -0.49 -9.44
CA ALA A 178 -8.52 -1.94 -9.43
C ALA A 178 -7.62 -2.66 -8.41
N ALA A 179 -6.34 -2.27 -8.32
CA ALA A 179 -5.38 -2.78 -7.34
C ALA A 179 -5.84 -2.48 -5.91
N SER A 180 -6.32 -1.26 -5.68
CA SER A 180 -6.81 -0.82 -4.38
C SER A 180 -8.05 -1.59 -3.98
N TYR A 181 -8.98 -1.78 -4.92
CA TYR A 181 -10.19 -2.56 -4.69
C TYR A 181 -9.87 -4.03 -4.38
N ARG A 182 -8.96 -4.64 -5.14
CA ARG A 182 -8.57 -6.05 -4.90
C ARG A 182 -7.81 -6.23 -3.58
N SER A 183 -6.98 -5.25 -3.21
CA SER A 183 -6.30 -5.23 -1.91
C SER A 183 -7.33 -5.11 -0.77
N TYR A 184 -8.31 -4.22 -0.90
CA TYR A 184 -9.43 -4.12 0.05
C TYR A 184 -10.22 -5.43 0.18
N ASP A 185 -10.59 -6.08 -0.94
CA ASP A 185 -11.32 -7.35 -0.93
C ASP A 185 -10.49 -8.45 -0.26
N PHE A 186 -9.17 -8.51 -0.51
CA PHE A 186 -8.27 -9.45 0.15
C PHE A 186 -8.23 -9.26 1.67
N LEU A 187 -8.06 -8.02 2.14
CA LEU A 187 -8.11 -7.72 3.58
C LEU A 187 -9.48 -8.10 4.18
N LYS A 188 -10.58 -7.77 3.50
CA LYS A 188 -11.93 -8.10 3.95
C LYS A 188 -12.16 -9.61 4.04
N ARG A 189 -11.70 -10.40 3.07
CA ARG A 189 -11.79 -11.87 3.08
C ARG A 189 -10.95 -12.50 4.19
N SER A 190 -9.74 -11.99 4.44
CA SER A 190 -8.89 -12.48 5.54
C SER A 190 -9.53 -12.32 6.92
N ARG A 191 -10.39 -11.31 7.12
CA ARG A 191 -11.19 -11.13 8.34
C ARG A 191 -12.25 -12.21 8.55
N GLN A 192 -12.81 -12.77 7.48
CA GLN A 192 -13.88 -13.76 7.57
C GLN A 192 -13.37 -15.18 7.88
N LEU A 193 -12.08 -15.44 7.66
CA LEU A 193 -11.45 -16.76 7.84
C LEU A 193 -10.64 -16.87 9.15
N GLY A 194 -10.49 -15.79 9.91
CA GLY A 194 -9.64 -15.72 11.11
C GLY A 194 -10.39 -15.51 12.40
#